data_AF-A0A0F9E3F6-F1
#
_entry.id   AF-A0A0F9E3F6-F1
#
_cell.length_a   1.000
_cell.length_b   1.000
_cell.length_c   1.000
_cell.angle_alpha   90.00
_cell.angle_beta   90.00
_cell.angle_gamma   90.00
#
_symmetry.space_group_name_H-M   'P 1'
#
loop_
_entity.id
_entity.type
_entity.pdbx_description
1 polymer ?
#
loop_
_entity_poly.entity_id
_entity_poly.type
_entity_poly.pdbx_seq_one_letter_code
_entity_poly.pdbx_strand_id
1 'polypeptide(L)'
;MDHGPDAMIALSIRQPYIELILRGIKKIEYRTRPTRRRERVYLYASTILADDPQSWAHLGLDPDELTRGRLVGTVEIVDCTGAPGDYQWRLARPERLAQPIRPLKRPQPMFFYPF
;
A
#
# COMPACT_ATOMS: atom_id res chain seq x y z
N MET A 1 11.37 4.84 21.33
CA MET A 1 10.28 3.93 21.76
C MET A 1 10.12 2.93 20.65
N ASP A 2 10.59 1.72 20.90
CA ASP A 2 10.49 0.61 19.96
C ASP A 2 9.08 0.04 20.11
N HIS A 3 8.22 0.32 19.14
CA HIS A 3 6.90 -0.28 19.12
C HIS A 3 7.01 -1.57 18.31
N GLY A 4 6.81 -2.73 18.95
CA GLY A 4 6.82 -4.02 18.29
C GLY A 4 5.88 -4.10 17.08
N PRO A 5 5.94 -5.17 16.28
CA PRO A 5 5.21 -5.32 15.00
C PRO A 5 3.69 -5.09 15.07
N ASP A 6 3.10 -5.16 16.27
CA ASP A 6 1.68 -4.87 16.55
C ASP A 6 1.29 -3.40 16.41
N ALA A 7 2.24 -2.45 16.46
CA ALA A 7 1.94 -1.03 16.37
C ALA A 7 2.06 -0.44 14.96
N MET A 8 2.65 -1.17 14.00
CA MET A 8 2.88 -0.64 12.66
C MET A 8 1.56 -0.47 11.92
N ILE A 9 1.32 0.75 11.44
CA ILE A 9 0.10 1.08 10.70
C ILE A 9 0.13 0.46 9.31
N ALA A 10 -1.03 0.10 8.78
CA ALA A 10 -1.21 -0.38 7.42
C ALA A 10 -1.81 0.71 6.52
N LEU A 11 -1.33 0.79 5.29
CA LEU A 11 -1.92 1.58 4.21
C LEU A 11 -2.69 0.65 3.27
N SER A 12 -4.00 0.88 3.14
CA SER A 12 -4.87 0.16 2.22
C SER A 12 -4.75 0.71 0.80
N ILE A 13 -4.31 -0.15 -0.14
CA ILE A 13 -4.13 0.19 -1.55
C ILE A 13 -4.76 -0.93 -2.40
N ARG A 14 -5.36 -0.56 -3.54
CA ARG A 14 -5.95 -1.51 -4.47
C ARG A 14 -4.89 -2.21 -5.33
N GLN A 15 -5.16 -3.44 -5.75
CA GLN A 15 -4.41 -4.04 -6.86
C GLN A 15 -4.83 -3.37 -8.18
N PRO A 16 -3.92 -3.18 -9.15
CA PRO A 16 -2.59 -3.77 -9.25
C PRO A 16 -1.48 -2.93 -8.59
N TYR A 17 -1.81 -1.78 -8.01
CA TYR A 17 -0.83 -0.80 -7.54
C TYR A 17 0.09 -1.34 -6.45
N ILE A 18 -0.39 -2.20 -5.56
CA ILE A 18 0.47 -2.83 -4.55
C ILE A 18 1.54 -3.69 -5.21
N GLU A 19 1.16 -4.52 -6.17
CA GLU A 19 2.15 -5.35 -6.87
C GLU A 19 3.17 -4.49 -7.60
N LEU A 20 2.74 -3.39 -8.24
CA LEU A 20 3.64 -2.42 -8.86
C LEU A 20 4.57 -1.73 -7.84
N ILE A 21 4.10 -1.43 -6.63
CA ILE A 21 4.92 -0.89 -5.54
C ILE A 21 5.95 -1.92 -5.08
N LEU A 22 5.52 -3.17 -4.85
CA LEU A 22 6.39 -4.24 -4.38
C LEU A 22 7.45 -4.65 -5.41
N ARG A 23 7.17 -4.48 -6.71
CA ARG A 23 8.16 -4.62 -7.80
C ARG A 23 9.07 -3.40 -7.97
N GLY A 24 8.85 -2.33 -7.20
CA GLY A 24 9.63 -1.08 -7.29
C GLY A 24 9.32 -0.23 -8.54
N ILE A 25 8.26 -0.57 -9.27
CA ILE A 25 7.80 0.13 -10.49
C ILE A 25 7.05 1.40 -10.10
N LYS A 26 6.03 1.28 -9.26
CA LYS A 26 5.25 2.42 -8.75
C LYS A 26 5.91 2.98 -7.49
N LYS A 27 6.49 4.18 -7.60
CA LYS A 27 7.20 4.86 -6.49
C LYS A 27 6.41 6.00 -5.85
N ILE A 28 5.24 6.32 -6.40
CA ILE A 28 4.36 7.40 -5.94
C ILE A 28 2.97 6.82 -5.74
N GLU A 29 2.41 7.01 -4.55
CA GLU A 29 0.99 6.78 -4.27
C GLU A 29 0.24 8.11 -4.33
N TYR A 30 -0.79 8.19 -5.16
CA TYR A 30 -1.59 9.41 -5.33
C TYR A 30 -2.82 9.37 -4.43
N ARG A 31 -3.08 10.46 -3.71
CA ARG A 31 -4.23 10.60 -2.81
C ARG A 31 -4.78 12.02 -2.84
N THR A 32 -6.07 12.16 -2.57
CA THR A 32 -6.72 13.47 -2.48
C THR A 32 -6.37 14.25 -1.20
N ARG A 33 -5.77 13.58 -0.21
CA ARG A 33 -5.40 14.15 1.09
C ARG A 33 -3.89 14.01 1.32
N PRO A 34 -3.24 14.99 1.98
CA PRO A 34 -1.82 14.89 2.30
C PRO A 34 -1.60 13.93 3.47
N THR A 35 -0.34 13.51 3.66
CA THR A 35 0.10 12.80 4.88
C THR A 35 1.37 13.43 5.45
N ARG A 36 1.40 13.53 6.78
CA ARG A 36 2.61 13.94 7.54
C ARG A 36 3.49 12.75 7.92
N ARG A 37 3.05 11.51 7.63
CA ARG A 37 3.80 10.30 7.97
C ARG A 37 5.11 10.23 7.18
N ARG A 38 6.18 9.81 7.86
CA ARG A 38 7.53 9.62 7.33
C ARG A 38 8.13 8.35 7.93
N GLU A 39 7.43 7.23 7.73
CA GLU A 39 7.65 5.98 8.45
C GLU A 39 7.40 4.77 7.55
N ARG A 40 7.81 3.59 8.03
CA ARG A 40 7.47 2.30 7.41
C ARG A 40 6.05 1.90 7.79
N VAL A 41 5.28 1.45 6.80
CA VAL A 41 3.90 1.00 6.96
C VAL A 41 3.71 -0.35 6.30
N TYR A 42 2.76 -1.15 6.78
CA TYR A 42 2.29 -2.31 6.03
C TYR A 42 1.54 -1.88 4.76
N LEU A 43 1.63 -2.71 3.73
CA LEU A 43 0.81 -2.64 2.53
C LEU A 43 -0.33 -3.64 2.64
N TYR A 44 -1.55 -3.14 2.84
CA TYR A 44 -2.77 -3.95 2.82
C TYR A 44 -3.38 -3.97 1.42
N ALA A 45 -3.42 -5.15 0.80
CA ALA A 45 -4.10 -5.37 -0.45
C ALA A 45 -5.60 -5.31 -0.25
N SER A 46 -6.22 -4.23 -0.73
CA SER A 46 -7.66 -4.05 -0.69
C SER A 46 -8.38 -5.23 -1.33
N THR A 47 -9.57 -5.54 -0.81
CA THR A 47 -10.48 -6.49 -1.45
C THR A 47 -11.05 -5.94 -2.77
N ILE A 48 -11.02 -4.61 -2.96
CA ILE A 48 -11.49 -3.92 -4.15
C ILE A 48 -10.32 -3.71 -5.12
N LEU A 49 -10.54 -4.05 -6.40
CA LEU A 49 -9.58 -3.82 -7.48
C LEU A 49 -9.64 -2.36 -7.97
N ALA A 50 -8.53 -1.86 -8.50
CA ALA A 50 -8.49 -0.60 -9.21
C ALA A 50 -9.13 -0.79 -10.59
N ASP A 51 -9.93 0.20 -10.98
CA ASP A 51 -10.43 0.36 -12.34
C ASP A 51 -9.40 1.15 -13.15
N ASP A 52 -8.32 0.47 -13.52
CA ASP A 52 -7.18 1.04 -14.25
C ASP A 52 -6.61 0.00 -15.22
N PRO A 53 -7.20 -0.15 -16.42
CA PRO A 53 -6.79 -1.14 -17.42
C PRO A 53 -5.32 -0.99 -17.85
N GLN A 54 -4.79 0.23 -17.87
CA GLN A 54 -3.42 0.49 -18.30
C GLN A 54 -2.42 -0.09 -17.29
N SER A 55 -2.67 0.12 -15.99
CA SER A 55 -1.82 -0.45 -14.94
C SER A 55 -1.90 -1.99 -14.90
N TRP A 56 -3.06 -2.57 -15.19
CA TRP A 56 -3.20 -4.03 -15.34
C TRP A 56 -2.42 -4.58 -16.53
N ALA A 57 -2.57 -3.95 -17.70
CA ALA A 57 -1.82 -4.32 -18.90
C ALA A 57 -0.30 -4.20 -18.70
N HIS A 58 0.14 -3.16 -17.99
CA HIS A 58 1.55 -2.98 -17.64
C HIS A 58 2.06 -4.06 -16.69
N LEU A 59 1.23 -4.49 -15.72
CA LEU A 59 1.61 -5.55 -14.80
C LEU A 59 1.66 -6.93 -15.48
N GLY A 60 0.75 -7.18 -16.43
CA GLY A 60 0.69 -8.42 -17.20
C GLY A 60 0.30 -9.66 -16.39
N LEU A 61 -0.42 -9.48 -15.27
CA LEU A 61 -0.95 -10.55 -14.43
C LEU A 61 -2.49 -10.53 -14.42
N ASP A 62 -3.08 -11.70 -14.23
CA ASP A 62 -4.51 -11.84 -13.98
C ASP A 62 -4.84 -11.29 -12.57
N PRO A 63 -5.90 -10.46 -12.42
CA PRO A 63 -6.36 -10.01 -11.11
C PRO A 63 -6.56 -11.12 -10.06
N ASP A 64 -6.95 -12.32 -10.48
CA ASP A 64 -7.19 -13.45 -9.57
C ASP A 64 -5.89 -14.10 -9.06
N GLU A 65 -4.74 -13.85 -9.70
CA GLU A 65 -3.42 -14.28 -9.21
C GLU A 65 -2.92 -13.43 -8.03
N LEU A 66 -3.46 -12.21 -7.87
CA LEU A 66 -3.00 -11.28 -6.87
C LEU A 66 -3.73 -11.46 -5.53
N THR A 67 -2.94 -11.57 -4.47
CA THR A 67 -3.48 -11.62 -3.10
C THR A 67 -4.27 -10.34 -2.79
N ARG A 68 -5.45 -10.53 -2.20
CA ARG A 68 -6.34 -9.49 -1.69
C ARG A 68 -6.76 -9.79 -0.25
N GLY A 69 -7.18 -8.76 0.49
CA GLY A 69 -7.67 -8.89 1.85
C GLY A 69 -6.59 -9.23 2.89
N ARG A 70 -5.32 -8.95 2.60
CA ARG A 70 -4.16 -9.33 3.40
C ARG A 70 -3.11 -8.23 3.42
N LEU A 71 -2.27 -8.21 4.46
CA LEU A 71 -0.99 -7.50 4.44
C LEU A 71 -0.03 -8.34 3.60
N VAL A 72 0.64 -7.74 2.62
CA VAL A 72 1.49 -8.47 1.66
C VAL A 72 2.94 -7.98 1.62
N GLY A 73 3.23 -6.90 2.34
CA GLY A 73 4.53 -6.25 2.33
C GLY A 73 4.55 -5.04 3.25
N THR A 74 5.68 -4.34 3.25
CA THR A 74 5.84 -3.02 3.84
C THR A 74 6.46 -2.06 2.84
N VAL A 75 6.32 -0.77 3.10
CA VAL A 75 6.99 0.30 2.34
C VAL A 75 7.25 1.48 3.25
N GLU A 76 8.27 2.28 2.96
CA GLU A 76 8.51 3.56 3.63
C GLU A 76 7.81 4.69 2.87
N ILE A 77 7.02 5.48 3.59
CA ILE A 77 6.58 6.79 3.10
C ILE A 77 7.70 7.76 3.45
N VAL A 78 8.35 8.34 2.44
CA VAL A 78 9.53 9.20 2.64
C VAL A 78 9.25 10.66 2.32
N ASP A 79 8.23 10.95 1.53
CA ASP A 79 7.81 12.32 1.26
C ASP A 79 6.33 12.45 0.89
N CYS A 80 5.80 13.66 0.93
CA CYS A 80 4.46 14.02 0.49
C CYS A 80 4.50 15.44 -0.08
N THR A 81 4.35 15.54 -1.40
CA THR A 81 4.30 16.80 -2.16
C THR A 81 2.96 16.89 -2.90
N GLY A 82 2.78 17.93 -3.73
CA GLY A 82 1.58 18.11 -4.54
C GLY A 82 0.67 19.23 -4.03
N ALA A 83 -0.56 19.24 -4.53
CA ALA A 83 -1.55 20.29 -4.28
C ALA A 83 -2.85 19.69 -3.73
N PRO A 84 -3.76 20.51 -3.14
CA PRO A 84 -5.06 20.02 -2.68
C PRO A 84 -5.80 19.19 -3.75
N GLY A 85 -6.10 17.94 -3.42
CA GLY A 85 -6.77 17.00 -4.33
C GLY A 85 -5.83 16.09 -5.13
N ASP A 86 -4.54 16.43 -5.24
CA ASP A 86 -3.53 15.67 -5.99
C ASP A 86 -2.20 15.63 -5.24
N TYR A 87 -2.18 14.87 -4.13
CA TYR A 87 -0.98 14.67 -3.33
C TYR A 87 -0.21 13.43 -3.77
N GLN A 88 1.11 13.57 -3.82
CA GLN A 88 2.06 12.55 -4.23
C GLN A 88 2.82 12.05 -3.02
N TRP A 89 2.49 10.86 -2.55
CA TRP A 89 3.18 10.22 -1.43
C TRP A 89 4.33 9.40 -1.99
N ARG A 90 5.57 9.82 -1.72
CA ARG A 90 6.76 9.14 -2.20
C ARG A 90 7.02 7.89 -1.37
N LEU A 91 7.14 6.77 -2.06
CA LEU A 91 7.35 5.45 -1.49
C LEU A 91 8.77 4.97 -1.77
N ALA A 92 9.39 4.34 -0.77
CA ALA A 92 10.73 3.79 -0.86
C ALA A 92 10.85 2.46 -0.12
N ARG A 93 11.91 1.70 -0.44
CA ARG A 93 12.28 0.44 0.23
C ARG A 93 11.10 -0.53 0.40
N PRO A 94 10.40 -0.89 -0.69
CA PRO A 94 9.35 -1.89 -0.61
C PRO A 94 9.94 -3.24 -0.21
N GLU A 95 9.29 -3.92 0.71
CA GLU A 95 9.69 -5.25 1.19
C GLU A 95 8.48 -6.17 1.14
N ARG A 96 8.56 -7.27 0.39
CA ARG A 96 7.49 -8.27 0.33
C ARG A 96 7.55 -9.17 1.56
N LEU A 97 6.40 -9.43 2.16
CA LEU A 97 6.31 -10.44 3.22
C LEU A 97 6.46 -11.83 2.61
N ALA A 98 7.21 -12.72 3.27
CA ALA A 98 7.34 -14.10 2.84
C ALA A 98 5.98 -14.82 2.78
N GLN A 99 5.06 -14.48 3.69
CA GLN A 99 3.69 -14.97 3.69
C GLN A 99 2.72 -13.81 3.96
N PRO A 100 1.60 -13.71 3.21
CA PRO A 100 0.59 -12.71 3.48
C PRO A 100 -0.06 -12.89 4.86
N ILE A 101 -0.24 -11.79 5.60
CA ILE A 101 -0.82 -11.82 6.94
C ILE A 101 -2.28 -11.35 6.91
N ARG A 102 -3.15 -12.06 7.62
CA ARG A 102 -4.54 -11.62 7.84
C ARG A 102 -4.56 -10.56 8.94
N PRO A 103 -5.04 -9.32 8.69
CA PRO A 103 -5.24 -8.36 9.76
C PRO A 103 -6.33 -8.84 10.72
N LEU A 104 -6.17 -8.53 12.01
CA LEU A 104 -7.14 -8.86 13.06
C LEU A 104 -8.23 -7.78 13.18
N LYS A 105 -7.85 -6.52 12.96
CA LYS A 105 -8.77 -5.37 12.96
C LYS A 105 -9.35 -5.08 11.58
N ARG A 106 -10.49 -4.39 11.55
CA ARG A 106 -11.21 -4.04 10.32
C ARG A 106 -10.41 -3.03 9.48
N PRO A 107 -10.04 -3.37 8.23
CA PRO A 107 -9.34 -2.46 7.32
C PRO A 107 -10.15 -1.20 7.00
N GLN A 108 -9.44 -0.08 6.87
CA GLN A 108 -10.01 1.22 6.48
C GLN A 108 -9.50 1.63 5.08
N PRO A 109 -10.21 2.48 4.32
CA PRO A 109 -9.81 2.90 2.97
C PRO A 109 -8.57 3.82 2.91
N MET A 110 -7.83 3.94 4.02
CA MET A 110 -6.62 4.73 4.16
C MET A 110 -5.68 4.01 5.14
N PHE A 111 -5.27 4.69 6.21
CA PHE A 111 -4.46 4.11 7.27
C PHE A 111 -5.33 3.41 8.32
N PHE A 112 -4.86 2.28 8.84
CA PHE A 112 -5.46 1.60 9.98
C PHE A 112 -4.43 0.77 10.74
N TYR A 113 -4.66 0.54 12.03
CA TYR A 113 -3.87 -0.40 12.81
C TYR A 113 -4.39 -1.83 12.57
N PRO A 114 -3.58 -2.75 12.02
CA PRO A 114 -4.05 -4.07 11.63
C PRO A 114 -4.20 -5.06 12.80
N PHE A 115 -3.54 -4.80 13.94
CA PHE A 115 -3.54 -5.63 15.14
C PHE A 115 -4.04 -4.81 16.33
#